data_AF-A0A948TZ46-F1
#
_entry.id   AF-A0A948TZ46-F1
#
_cell.length_a   1.000
_cell.length_b   1.000
_cell.length_c   1.000
_cell.angle_alpha   90.00
_cell.angle_beta   90.00
_cell.angle_gamma   90.00
#
_symmetry.space_group_name_H-M   'P 1'
#
loop_
_entity.id
_entity.type
_entity.pdbx_description
1 polymer ?
#
loop_
_entity_poly.entity_id
_entity_poly.type
_entity_poly.pdbx_seq_one_letter_code
_entity_poly.pdbx_strand_id
1 'polypeptide(L)'
;GKNKSVGHFCANKGCFAVNRRQLGHFVSKQAMNIEGLGPKIIDQLMKEGLIRDAADIYDLTEGDLAALERFADKSAENLVESINRSRQVALARFINALGILHVGEETARDLANYFGDISKLSRASEAELAAMANIGPVVAQSIAAWFGQSKNKKLLARLLEAVKIVKPIATKKKQVFKGLTLVLTGELASLSRDQAKETIRERGGDVVSAVSAKTSLVVAGEAPGSKLDKARELGVKIINEKDFLKLLK
;
A
#
# COMPACT_ATOMS: atom_id res chain seq x y z
N GLY A 1 -13.60 19.79 -22.67
CA GLY A 1 -13.13 18.41 -22.45
C GLY A 1 -13.23 18.07 -20.98
N LYS A 2 -14.03 17.07 -20.64
CA LYS A 2 -14.33 16.63 -19.26
C LYS A 2 -13.16 15.80 -18.71
N ASN A 3 -12.20 16.42 -18.02
CA ASN A 3 -11.17 15.72 -17.23
C ASN A 3 -10.55 16.64 -16.17
N LYS A 4 -11.37 17.41 -15.44
CA LYS A 4 -10.91 18.18 -14.28
C LYS A 4 -11.20 17.38 -13.01
N SER A 5 -10.16 16.78 -12.43
CA SER A 5 -10.19 16.43 -11.01
C SER A 5 -10.29 17.73 -10.20
N VAL A 6 -11.00 17.70 -9.07
CA VAL A 6 -11.25 18.89 -8.22
C VAL A 6 -9.97 19.38 -7.54
N GLY A 7 -8.93 18.54 -7.48
CA GLY A 7 -7.62 18.91 -6.94
C GLY A 7 -6.69 19.51 -8.00
N HIS A 8 -6.01 20.60 -7.65
CA HIS A 8 -4.88 21.10 -8.42
C HIS A 8 -3.63 20.28 -8.08
N PHE A 9 -3.03 19.63 -9.08
CA PHE A 9 -1.81 18.84 -8.93
C PHE A 9 -0.70 19.43 -9.80
N CYS A 10 0.54 19.42 -9.30
CA CYS A 10 1.70 19.75 -10.12
C CYS A 10 1.89 18.66 -11.18
N ALA A 11 1.81 19.03 -12.47
CA ALA A 11 2.00 18.09 -13.58
C ALA A 11 3.49 17.76 -13.85
N ASN A 12 4.43 18.53 -13.27
CA ASN A 12 5.86 18.33 -13.47
C ASN A 12 6.36 17.12 -12.65
N LYS A 13 6.58 16.00 -13.34
CA LYS A 13 7.12 14.74 -12.78
C LYS A 13 8.61 14.79 -12.41
N GLY A 14 9.28 15.92 -12.62
CA GLY A 14 10.64 16.21 -12.14
C GLY A 14 10.69 17.22 -10.99
N CYS A 15 9.54 17.69 -10.51
CA CYS A 15 9.47 18.61 -9.39
C CYS A 15 9.92 17.93 -8.08
N PHE A 16 10.77 18.61 -7.32
CA PHE A 16 11.24 18.16 -6.00
C PHE A 16 10.09 17.69 -5.10
N ALA A 17 9.01 18.47 -5.02
CA ALA A 17 7.85 18.14 -4.18
C ALA A 17 7.09 16.87 -4.64
N VAL A 18 7.06 16.61 -5.95
CA VAL A 18 6.44 15.40 -6.51
C VAL A 18 7.31 14.18 -6.23
N ASN A 19 8.62 14.28 -6.48
CA ASN A 19 9.57 13.19 -6.20
C ASN A 19 9.60 12.85 -4.70
N ARG A 20 9.67 13.88 -3.84
CA ARG A 20 9.61 13.72 -2.38
C ARG A 20 8.35 12.99 -1.94
N ARG A 21 7.18 13.34 -2.50
CA ARG A 21 5.91 12.67 -2.19
C ARG A 21 5.91 11.21 -2.64
N GLN A 22 6.46 10.93 -3.83
CA GLN A 22 6.57 9.57 -4.35
C GLN A 22 7.50 8.72 -3.47
N LEU A 23 8.65 9.25 -3.07
CA LEU A 23 9.58 8.59 -2.15
C LEU A 23 8.92 8.35 -0.79
N GLY A 24 8.25 9.36 -0.22
CA GLY A 24 7.52 9.22 1.04
C GLY A 24 6.43 8.16 0.99
N HIS A 25 5.72 8.04 -0.14
CA HIS A 25 4.75 6.96 -0.35
C HIS A 25 5.43 5.60 -0.46
N PHE A 26 6.51 5.50 -1.23
CA PHE A 26 7.25 4.26 -1.47
C PHE A 26 7.74 3.62 -0.16
N VAL A 27 8.28 4.43 0.75
CA VAL A 27 8.83 3.94 2.04
C VAL A 27 7.77 3.70 3.11
N SER A 28 6.53 4.14 2.88
CA SER A 28 5.45 4.12 3.86
C SER A 28 5.12 2.72 4.38
N LYS A 29 4.45 2.67 5.53
CA LYS A 29 4.06 1.42 6.20
C LYS A 29 3.19 0.51 5.31
N GLN A 30 2.37 1.06 4.42
CA GLN A 30 1.49 0.32 3.52
C GLN A 30 2.18 -0.06 2.19
N ALA A 31 3.40 0.44 1.95
CA ALA A 31 4.20 0.20 0.75
C ALA A 31 5.40 -0.70 1.09
N MET A 32 6.64 -0.20 1.00
CA MET A 32 7.85 -0.99 1.30
C MET A 32 8.17 -1.12 2.79
N ASN A 33 7.53 -0.33 3.67
CA ASN A 33 7.78 -0.31 5.12
C ASN A 33 9.26 -0.21 5.48
N ILE A 34 9.90 0.87 5.04
CA ILE A 34 11.29 1.17 5.39
C ILE A 34 11.25 2.05 6.64
N GLU A 35 11.34 1.40 7.80
CA GLU A 35 11.35 2.07 9.08
C GLU A 35 12.62 2.91 9.23
N GLY A 36 12.49 4.08 9.85
CA GLY A 36 13.58 5.04 9.96
C GLY A 36 13.73 5.97 8.76
N LEU A 37 13.21 5.64 7.57
CA LEU A 37 13.31 6.51 6.39
C LEU A 37 12.17 7.54 6.32
N GLY A 38 12.14 8.46 7.28
CA GLY A 38 11.08 9.47 7.41
C GLY A 38 11.22 10.66 6.44
N PRO A 39 10.22 11.56 6.35
CA PRO A 39 10.21 12.70 5.43
C PRO A 39 11.43 13.62 5.55
N LYS A 40 11.93 13.86 6.78
CA LYS A 40 13.11 14.70 7.01
C LYS A 40 14.39 14.09 6.41
N ILE A 41 14.53 12.77 6.51
CA ILE A 41 15.70 12.05 6.01
C ILE A 41 15.64 11.97 4.49
N ILE A 42 14.45 11.72 3.92
CA ILE A 42 14.22 11.82 2.47
C ILE A 42 14.61 13.22 1.97
N ASP A 43 14.17 14.27 2.65
CA ASP A 43 14.51 15.65 2.28
C ASP A 43 16.02 15.90 2.28
N GLN A 44 16.73 15.35 3.25
CA GLN A 44 18.18 15.49 3.36
C GLN A 44 18.90 14.70 2.27
N LEU A 45 18.57 13.42 2.09
CA LEU A 45 19.14 12.57 1.04
C LEU A 45 18.93 13.16 -0.36
N MET A 46 17.77 13.75 -0.62
CA MET A 46 17.49 14.43 -1.89
C MET A 46 18.31 15.71 -2.07
N LYS A 47 18.54 16.49 -0.99
CA LYS A 47 19.35 17.72 -1.03
C LYS A 47 20.82 17.44 -1.26
N GLU A 48 21.35 16.41 -0.61
CA GLU A 48 22.73 15.93 -0.78
C GLU A 48 22.93 15.17 -2.11
N GLY A 49 21.86 14.94 -2.88
CA GLY A 49 21.91 14.26 -4.17
C GLY A 49 22.13 12.74 -4.08
N LEU A 50 22.01 12.17 -2.89
CA LEU A 50 22.18 10.73 -2.62
C LEU A 50 21.01 9.90 -3.17
N ILE A 51 19.80 10.47 -3.22
CA ILE A 51 18.64 9.82 -3.86
C ILE A 51 17.89 10.77 -4.78
N ARG A 52 17.37 10.22 -5.88
CA ARG A 52 16.55 10.90 -6.88
C ARG A 52 15.25 10.15 -7.13
N ASP A 53 15.31 8.82 -7.09
CA ASP A 53 14.16 7.94 -7.20
C ASP A 53 14.21 6.77 -6.18
N ALA A 54 13.16 5.96 -6.18
CA ALA A 54 13.00 4.90 -5.18
C ALA A 54 14.02 3.76 -5.31
N ALA A 55 14.65 3.59 -6.48
CA ALA A 55 15.67 2.56 -6.65
C ALA A 55 16.97 2.96 -5.94
N ASP A 56 17.32 4.25 -5.94
CA ASP A 56 18.54 4.77 -5.29
C ASP A 56 18.56 4.46 -3.77
N ILE A 57 17.39 4.31 -3.14
CA ILE A 57 17.29 3.93 -1.72
C ILE A 57 18.01 2.61 -1.44
N TYR A 58 17.99 1.68 -2.39
CA TYR A 58 18.61 0.36 -2.23
C TYR A 58 20.13 0.37 -2.49
N ASP A 59 20.67 1.50 -2.93
CA ASP A 59 22.10 1.68 -3.17
C ASP A 59 22.78 2.40 -1.97
N LEU A 60 21.99 2.91 -1.01
CA LEU A 60 22.49 3.60 0.18
C LEU A 60 23.31 2.67 1.08
N THR A 61 24.47 3.16 1.49
CA THR A 61 25.37 2.51 2.45
C THR A 61 25.35 3.21 3.80
N GLU A 62 25.89 2.56 4.83
CA GLU A 62 26.03 3.18 6.15
C GLU A 62 26.89 4.45 6.09
N GLY A 63 27.92 4.47 5.23
CA GLY A 63 28.80 5.62 5.04
C GLY A 63 28.09 6.85 4.46
N ASP A 64 27.16 6.64 3.52
CA ASP A 64 26.34 7.72 2.95
C ASP A 64 25.44 8.36 4.02
N LEU A 65 24.97 7.56 4.97
CA LEU A 65 24.08 8.00 6.04
C LEU A 65 24.84 8.64 7.21
N ALA A 66 26.02 8.13 7.56
CA ALA A 66 26.84 8.68 8.64
C ALA A 66 27.35 10.10 8.32
N ALA A 67 27.46 10.45 7.03
CA ALA A 67 27.80 11.80 6.58
C ALA A 67 26.66 12.81 6.78
N LEU A 68 25.44 12.35 7.07
CA LEU A 68 24.29 13.23 7.27
C LEU A 68 24.32 13.89 8.66
N GLU A 69 24.01 15.19 8.69
CA GLU A 69 23.86 15.94 9.94
C GLU A 69 22.84 15.24 10.87
N ARG A 70 23.26 14.97 12.13
CA ARG A 70 22.45 14.33 13.18
C ARG A 70 22.08 12.87 12.92
N PHE A 71 22.84 12.15 12.09
CA PHE A 71 22.75 10.70 11.97
C PHE A 71 23.81 10.03 12.85
N ALA A 72 23.38 9.28 13.87
CA ALA A 72 24.29 8.46 14.67
C ALA A 72 24.60 7.14 13.94
N ASP A 73 25.78 6.57 14.16
CA ASP A 73 26.20 5.29 13.53
C ASP A 73 25.14 4.19 13.69
N LYS A 74 24.55 4.07 14.88
CA LYS A 74 23.50 3.08 15.13
C LYS A 74 22.21 3.35 14.34
N SER A 75 21.89 4.61 14.05
CA SER A 75 20.75 4.96 13.21
C SER A 75 21.01 4.63 11.74
N ALA A 76 22.26 4.80 11.26
CA ALA A 76 22.69 4.40 9.92
C ALA A 76 22.54 2.89 9.72
N GLU A 77 23.11 2.10 10.64
CA GLU A 77 23.01 0.64 10.65
C GLU A 77 21.54 0.17 10.63
N ASN A 78 20.71 0.70 11.53
CA ASN A 78 19.30 0.33 11.61
C ASN A 78 18.52 0.66 10.33
N LEU A 79 18.82 1.79 9.67
CA LEU A 79 18.17 2.17 8.43
C LEU A 79 18.59 1.24 7.28
N VAL A 80 19.89 0.96 7.13
CA VAL A 80 20.39 0.02 6.11
C VAL A 80 19.81 -1.37 6.34
N GLU A 81 19.72 -1.83 7.59
CA GLU A 81 19.05 -3.08 7.92
C GLU A 81 17.57 -3.06 7.47
N SER A 82 16.85 -1.96 7.74
CA SER A 82 15.46 -1.84 7.33
C SER A 82 15.29 -1.82 5.80
N ILE A 83 16.20 -1.18 5.06
CA ILE A 83 16.22 -1.20 3.59
C ILE A 83 16.47 -2.62 3.08
N ASN A 84 17.40 -3.35 3.69
CA ASN A 84 17.69 -4.73 3.31
C ASN A 84 16.51 -5.67 3.59
N ARG A 85 15.79 -5.48 4.71
CA ARG A 85 14.56 -6.23 5.00
C ARG A 85 13.45 -5.94 3.98
N SER A 86 13.31 -4.69 3.51
CA SER A 86 12.28 -4.33 2.53
C SER A 86 12.53 -4.89 1.12
N ARG A 87 13.71 -5.45 0.85
CA ARG A 87 14.02 -6.13 -0.42
C ARG A 87 13.14 -7.36 -0.66
N GLN A 88 12.54 -7.95 0.38
CA GLN A 88 11.54 -9.00 0.22
C GLN A 88 10.15 -8.43 0.46
N VAL A 89 9.30 -8.45 -0.57
CA VAL A 89 7.98 -7.79 -0.51
C VAL A 89 6.90 -8.59 -1.22
N ALA A 90 5.67 -8.54 -0.70
CA ALA A 90 4.51 -9.11 -1.39
C ALA A 90 4.12 -8.27 -2.61
N LEU A 91 3.66 -8.92 -3.69
CA LEU A 91 3.31 -8.25 -4.95
C LEU A 91 2.34 -7.08 -4.76
N ALA A 92 1.30 -7.24 -3.94
CA ALA A 92 0.32 -6.17 -3.67
C ALA A 92 0.97 -4.92 -3.05
N ARG A 93 1.90 -5.10 -2.12
CA ARG A 93 2.63 -4.00 -1.48
C ARG A 93 3.58 -3.33 -2.46
N PHE A 94 4.24 -4.13 -3.30
CA PHE A 94 5.11 -3.60 -4.35
C PHE A 94 4.33 -2.75 -5.35
N ILE A 95 3.18 -3.24 -5.85
CA ILE A 95 2.31 -2.47 -6.76
C ILE A 95 1.84 -1.17 -6.10
N ASN A 96 1.44 -1.23 -4.83
CA ASN A 96 1.06 -0.03 -4.07
C ASN A 96 2.24 0.95 -3.99
N ALA A 97 3.46 0.48 -3.72
CA ALA A 97 4.65 1.30 -3.60
C ALA A 97 5.02 2.07 -4.87
N LEU A 98 4.68 1.55 -6.06
CA LEU A 98 4.94 2.23 -7.34
C LEU A 98 4.23 3.60 -7.48
N GLY A 99 3.25 3.89 -6.63
CA GLY A 99 2.57 5.18 -6.60
C GLY A 99 1.82 5.50 -7.89
N ILE A 100 1.24 4.47 -8.53
CA ILE A 100 0.42 4.61 -9.73
C ILE A 100 -0.82 5.44 -9.38
N LEU A 101 -1.10 6.47 -10.18
CA LEU A 101 -2.24 7.34 -9.94
C LEU A 101 -3.55 6.52 -9.89
N HIS A 102 -4.38 6.80 -8.89
CA HIS A 102 -5.65 6.10 -8.58
C HIS A 102 -5.51 4.64 -8.11
N VAL A 103 -4.30 4.09 -8.00
CA VAL A 103 -4.08 2.75 -7.45
C VAL A 103 -3.74 2.88 -5.97
N GLY A 104 -4.71 2.56 -5.12
CA GLY A 104 -4.52 2.41 -3.68
C GLY A 104 -4.27 0.96 -3.28
N GLU A 105 -4.18 0.72 -1.98
CA GLU A 105 -3.91 -0.60 -1.40
C GLU A 105 -4.87 -1.70 -1.88
N GLU A 106 -6.18 -1.42 -1.92
CA GLU A 106 -7.19 -2.40 -2.36
C GLU A 106 -7.02 -2.72 -3.85
N THR A 107 -6.85 -1.69 -4.70
CA THR A 107 -6.62 -1.89 -6.13
C THR A 107 -5.32 -2.65 -6.39
N ALA A 108 -4.25 -2.33 -5.67
CA ALA A 108 -2.98 -3.03 -5.78
C ALA A 108 -3.09 -4.52 -5.43
N ARG A 109 -3.93 -4.85 -4.44
CA ARG A 109 -4.26 -6.22 -4.06
C ARG A 109 -5.07 -6.94 -5.14
N ASP A 110 -6.11 -6.30 -5.68
CA ASP A 110 -6.91 -6.88 -6.75
C ASP A 110 -6.04 -7.19 -7.98
N LEU A 111 -5.14 -6.26 -8.34
CA LEU A 111 -4.15 -6.47 -9.40
C LEU A 111 -3.19 -7.62 -9.07
N ALA A 112 -2.66 -7.67 -7.85
CA ALA A 112 -1.76 -8.75 -7.44
C ALA A 112 -2.43 -10.12 -7.48
N ASN A 113 -3.69 -10.20 -7.04
CA ASN A 113 -4.47 -11.44 -7.03
C ASN A 113 -4.82 -11.91 -8.45
N TYR A 114 -5.17 -10.97 -9.33
CA TYR A 114 -5.53 -11.29 -10.72
C TYR A 114 -4.32 -11.69 -11.55
N PHE A 115 -3.25 -10.87 -11.54
CA PHE A 115 -2.09 -11.09 -12.41
C PHE A 115 -1.08 -12.08 -11.81
N GLY A 116 -0.90 -12.08 -10.48
CA GLY A 116 0.06 -12.94 -9.77
C GLY A 116 1.54 -12.64 -10.05
N ASP A 117 1.84 -11.78 -11.02
CA ASP A 117 3.20 -11.44 -11.46
C ASP A 117 3.27 -10.02 -12.01
N ILE A 118 4.31 -9.27 -11.63
CA ILE A 118 4.48 -7.87 -12.04
C ILE A 118 4.74 -7.72 -13.55
N SER A 119 5.41 -8.69 -14.17
CA SER A 119 5.69 -8.73 -15.60
C SER A 119 4.39 -8.90 -16.39
N LYS A 120 3.45 -9.71 -15.90
CA LYS A 120 2.11 -9.83 -16.51
C LYS A 120 1.34 -8.52 -16.42
N LEU A 121 1.28 -7.93 -15.23
CA LEU A 121 0.63 -6.63 -15.02
C LEU A 121 1.22 -5.54 -15.94
N SER A 122 2.55 -5.48 -16.07
CA SER A 122 3.22 -4.47 -16.90
C SER A 122 2.94 -4.57 -18.40
N ARG A 123 2.40 -5.69 -18.87
CA ARG A 123 2.02 -5.95 -20.27
C ARG A 123 0.51 -5.91 -20.50
N ALA A 124 -0.28 -5.80 -19.43
CA ALA A 124 -1.73 -5.79 -19.51
C ALA A 124 -2.23 -4.61 -20.35
N SER A 125 -3.23 -4.87 -21.18
CA SER A 125 -3.87 -3.82 -21.98
C SER A 125 -4.86 -3.01 -21.12
N GLU A 126 -5.16 -1.78 -21.54
CA GLU A 126 -6.19 -0.97 -20.87
C GLU A 126 -7.55 -1.69 -20.86
N ALA A 127 -7.90 -2.39 -21.94
CA ALA A 127 -9.15 -3.13 -22.04
C ALA A 127 -9.21 -4.31 -21.05
N GLU A 128 -8.11 -5.04 -20.87
CA GLU A 128 -8.00 -6.13 -19.89
C GLU A 128 -8.14 -5.59 -18.46
N LEU A 129 -7.46 -4.48 -18.16
CA LEU A 129 -7.54 -3.83 -16.85
C LEU A 129 -8.96 -3.33 -16.55
N ALA A 130 -9.63 -2.73 -17.54
CA ALA A 130 -11.00 -2.21 -17.41
C ALA A 130 -12.07 -3.31 -17.28
N ALA A 131 -11.75 -4.56 -17.65
CA ALA A 131 -12.66 -5.70 -17.48
C ALA A 131 -12.72 -6.22 -16.04
N MET A 132 -11.81 -5.80 -15.16
CA MET A 132 -11.82 -6.19 -13.76
C MET A 132 -12.93 -5.47 -12.98
N ALA A 133 -13.67 -6.20 -12.15
CA ALA A 133 -14.88 -5.71 -11.47
C ALA A 133 -14.69 -4.43 -10.62
N ASN A 134 -13.48 -4.18 -10.11
CA ASN A 134 -13.16 -3.02 -9.26
C ASN A 134 -12.27 -1.97 -9.95
N ILE A 135 -12.01 -2.11 -11.25
CA ILE A 135 -11.12 -1.23 -12.00
C ILE A 135 -11.92 -0.58 -13.14
N GLY A 136 -12.32 0.67 -12.93
CA GLY A 136 -12.95 1.48 -13.96
C GLY A 136 -11.95 1.97 -15.02
N PRO A 137 -12.44 2.53 -16.15
CA PRO A 137 -11.60 2.96 -17.27
C PRO A 137 -10.54 3.99 -16.87
N VAL A 138 -10.83 4.89 -15.93
CA VAL A 138 -9.87 5.91 -15.48
C VAL A 138 -8.67 5.29 -14.73
N VAL A 139 -8.92 4.22 -13.95
CA VAL A 139 -7.86 3.50 -13.23
C VAL A 139 -7.06 2.65 -14.21
N ALA A 140 -7.74 1.94 -15.12
CA ALA A 140 -7.11 1.16 -16.18
C ALA A 140 -6.17 2.02 -17.04
N GLN A 141 -6.62 3.19 -17.48
CA GLN A 141 -5.81 4.15 -18.23
C GLN A 141 -4.60 4.61 -17.41
N SER A 142 -4.76 4.87 -16.12
CA SER A 142 -3.67 5.33 -15.24
C SER A 142 -2.58 4.26 -15.10
N ILE A 143 -2.97 2.99 -14.97
CA ILE A 143 -2.06 1.84 -14.90
C ILE A 143 -1.32 1.67 -16.23
N ALA A 144 -2.04 1.56 -17.35
CA ALA A 144 -1.45 1.40 -18.67
C ALA A 144 -0.48 2.55 -19.01
N ALA A 145 -0.88 3.80 -18.72
CA ALA A 145 -0.05 4.97 -18.92
C ALA A 145 1.21 4.97 -18.03
N TRP A 146 1.14 4.43 -16.81
CA TRP A 146 2.31 4.33 -15.93
C TRP A 146 3.32 3.35 -16.50
N PHE A 147 2.91 2.14 -16.88
CA PHE A 147 3.80 1.13 -17.46
C PHE A 147 4.27 1.48 -18.88
N GLY A 148 3.53 2.31 -19.62
CA GLY A 148 3.92 2.79 -20.94
C GLY A 148 5.09 3.79 -20.92
N GLN A 149 5.30 4.53 -19.83
CA GLN A 149 6.33 5.57 -19.75
C GLN A 149 7.74 5.00 -19.61
N SER A 150 8.67 5.47 -20.47
CA SER A 150 10.07 5.02 -20.47
C SER A 150 10.79 5.22 -19.12
N LYS A 151 10.55 6.34 -18.43
CA LYS A 151 11.08 6.62 -17.09
C LYS A 151 10.66 5.54 -16.08
N ASN A 152 9.38 5.16 -16.09
CA ASN A 152 8.84 4.18 -15.16
C ASN A 152 9.30 2.77 -15.50
N LYS A 153 9.45 2.43 -16.79
CA LYS A 153 10.06 1.16 -17.21
C LYS A 153 11.49 1.02 -16.67
N LYS A 154 12.29 2.09 -16.74
CA LYS A 154 13.66 2.11 -16.19
C LYS A 154 13.65 1.98 -14.66
N LEU A 155 12.79 2.74 -13.98
CA LEU A 155 12.63 2.64 -12.52
C LEU A 155 12.22 1.22 -12.10
N LEU A 156 11.24 0.62 -12.77
CA LEU A 156 10.78 -0.73 -12.48
C LEU A 156 11.91 -1.75 -12.67
N ALA A 157 12.70 -1.65 -13.75
CA ALA A 157 13.84 -2.52 -13.98
C ALA A 157 14.86 -2.45 -12.83
N ARG A 158 15.28 -1.24 -12.44
CA ARG A 158 16.21 -1.04 -11.31
C ARG A 158 15.65 -1.57 -10.00
N LEU A 159 14.37 -1.34 -9.72
CA LEU A 159 13.72 -1.87 -8.53
C LEU A 159 13.71 -3.40 -8.50
N LEU A 160 13.48 -4.06 -9.65
CA LEU A 160 13.46 -5.52 -9.75
C LEU A 160 14.85 -6.15 -9.64
N GLU A 161 15.93 -5.39 -9.85
CA GLU A 161 17.30 -5.84 -9.54
C GLU A 161 17.54 -5.86 -8.02
N ALA A 162 16.96 -4.91 -7.28
CA ALA A 162 17.14 -4.74 -5.85
C ALA A 162 16.14 -5.51 -4.98
N VAL A 163 14.94 -5.80 -5.50
CA VAL A 163 13.78 -6.31 -4.75
C VAL A 163 13.32 -7.65 -5.30
N LYS A 164 13.11 -8.60 -4.39
CA LYS A 164 12.50 -9.90 -4.65
C LYS A 164 11.02 -9.90 -4.25
N ILE A 165 10.15 -10.06 -5.23
CA ILE A 165 8.72 -10.24 -5.00
C ILE A 165 8.50 -11.66 -4.49
N VAL A 166 8.01 -11.78 -3.25
CA VAL A 166 7.72 -13.05 -2.59
C VAL A 166 6.22 -13.25 -2.48
N LYS A 167 5.78 -14.51 -2.49
CA LYS A 167 4.41 -14.83 -2.11
C LYS A 167 4.22 -14.49 -0.63
N PRO A 168 3.05 -13.97 -0.22
CA PRO A 168 2.77 -13.78 1.19
C PRO A 168 3.04 -15.08 1.94
N ILE A 169 3.86 -15.00 3.00
CA ILE A 169 4.06 -16.14 3.88
C ILE A 169 2.70 -16.41 4.52
N ALA A 170 2.09 -17.56 4.20
CA ALA A 170 0.84 -17.96 4.84
C ALA A 170 1.09 -18.01 6.35
N THR A 171 0.56 -17.03 7.07
CA THR A 171 0.70 -16.98 8.52
C THR A 171 0.03 -18.22 9.09
N LYS A 172 0.74 -19.01 9.91
CA LYS A 172 0.19 -20.13 10.70
C LYS A 172 -0.90 -19.70 11.71
N LYS A 173 -1.39 -18.46 11.61
CA LYS A 173 -2.47 -17.91 12.43
C LYS A 173 -3.77 -18.62 12.05
N LYS A 174 -4.61 -18.90 13.06
CA LYS A 174 -5.93 -19.52 12.87
C LYS A 174 -6.74 -18.70 11.87
N GLN A 175 -7.26 -19.36 10.84
CA GLN A 175 -8.03 -18.74 9.77
C GLN A 175 -9.50 -18.53 10.19
N VAL A 176 -9.71 -17.78 11.28
CA VAL A 176 -11.02 -17.58 11.92
C VAL A 176 -12.01 -16.79 11.05
N PHE A 177 -11.53 -16.07 10.05
CA PHE A 177 -12.36 -15.25 9.15
C PHE A 177 -12.39 -15.80 7.72
N LYS A 178 -11.93 -17.04 7.49
CA LYS A 178 -11.89 -17.63 6.15
C LYS A 178 -13.24 -17.57 5.45
N GLY A 179 -13.30 -16.87 4.32
CA GLY A 179 -14.52 -16.72 3.50
C GLY A 179 -15.54 -15.73 4.06
N LEU A 180 -15.21 -15.02 5.13
CA LEU A 180 -16.05 -13.95 5.69
C LEU A 180 -15.67 -12.60 5.08
N THR A 181 -16.68 -11.80 4.78
CA THR A 181 -16.51 -10.40 4.36
C THR A 181 -16.84 -9.49 5.53
N LEU A 182 -15.85 -8.72 6.00
CA LEU A 182 -15.95 -7.84 7.15
C LEU A 182 -16.01 -6.37 6.73
N VAL A 183 -16.76 -5.56 7.48
CA VAL A 183 -16.73 -4.09 7.37
C VAL A 183 -16.30 -3.51 8.71
N LEU A 184 -15.31 -2.63 8.68
CA LEU A 184 -14.93 -1.84 9.84
C LEU A 184 -15.70 -0.52 9.84
N THR A 185 -16.27 -0.12 10.97
CA THR A 185 -16.90 1.19 11.12
C THR A 185 -16.64 1.77 12.50
N GLY A 186 -16.57 3.10 12.60
CA GLY A 186 -16.12 3.80 13.81
C GLY A 186 -14.60 3.74 14.03
N GLU A 187 -14.17 4.32 15.15
CA GLU A 187 -12.78 4.30 15.64
C GLU A 187 -12.60 3.15 16.64
N LEU A 188 -11.53 2.38 16.47
CA LEU A 188 -11.17 1.27 17.36
C LEU A 188 -10.14 1.80 18.37
N ALA A 189 -10.33 1.52 19.66
CA ALA A 189 -9.51 2.05 20.74
C ALA A 189 -8.13 1.39 20.84
N SER A 190 -8.03 0.11 20.47
CA SER A 190 -6.81 -0.70 20.64
C SER A 190 -6.03 -0.89 19.34
N LEU A 191 -6.67 -0.73 18.19
CA LEU A 191 -6.07 -0.98 16.88
C LEU A 191 -6.34 0.19 15.94
N SER A 192 -5.33 0.59 15.16
CA SER A 192 -5.61 1.45 14.02
C SER A 192 -6.47 0.69 13.00
N ARG A 193 -7.29 1.43 12.24
CA ARG A 193 -8.13 0.86 11.18
C ARG A 193 -7.32 0.00 10.20
N ASP A 194 -6.09 0.41 9.90
CA ASP A 194 -5.17 -0.33 9.02
C ASP A 194 -4.64 -1.61 9.69
N GLN A 195 -4.28 -1.55 10.98
CA GLN A 195 -3.87 -2.74 11.73
C GLN A 195 -5.01 -3.77 11.81
N ALA A 196 -6.24 -3.30 12.04
CA ALA A 196 -7.41 -4.16 12.06
C ALA A 196 -7.66 -4.82 10.70
N LYS A 197 -7.57 -4.06 9.60
CA LYS A 197 -7.66 -4.62 8.24
C LYS A 197 -6.65 -5.74 8.03
N GLU A 198 -5.38 -5.46 8.30
CA GLU A 198 -4.30 -6.43 8.08
C GLU A 198 -4.51 -7.69 8.93
N THR A 199 -4.89 -7.52 10.19
CA THR A 199 -5.17 -8.63 11.11
C THR A 199 -6.33 -9.52 10.64
N ILE A 200 -7.38 -8.92 10.06
CA ILE A 200 -8.50 -9.67 9.47
C ILE A 200 -8.02 -10.51 8.28
N ARG A 201 -7.19 -9.91 7.43
CA ARG A 201 -6.69 -10.54 6.20
C ARG A 201 -5.72 -11.67 6.47
N GLU A 202 -4.81 -11.50 7.42
CA GLU A 202 -3.93 -12.58 7.90
C GLU A 202 -4.71 -13.81 8.42
N ARG A 203 -5.95 -13.60 8.84
CA ARG A 203 -6.86 -14.64 9.34
C ARG A 203 -7.90 -15.10 8.30
N GLY A 204 -7.68 -14.76 7.04
CA GLY A 204 -8.43 -15.26 5.88
C GLY A 204 -9.71 -14.51 5.57
N GLY A 205 -9.95 -13.36 6.21
CA GLY A 205 -11.12 -12.52 5.97
C GLY A 205 -10.86 -11.43 4.93
N ASP A 206 -11.91 -11.08 4.18
CA ASP A 206 -11.91 -9.93 3.29
C ASP A 206 -12.46 -8.71 4.00
N VAL A 207 -11.91 -7.53 3.70
CA VAL A 207 -12.41 -6.27 4.26
C VAL A 207 -12.94 -5.38 3.16
N VAL A 208 -14.21 -5.00 3.26
CA VAL A 208 -14.86 -4.11 2.29
C VAL A 208 -15.22 -2.77 2.93
N SER A 209 -15.29 -1.72 2.10
CA SER A 209 -15.54 -0.36 2.57
C SER A 209 -17.02 -0.06 2.82
N ALA A 210 -17.93 -0.84 2.23
CA ALA A 210 -19.36 -0.63 2.27
C ALA A 210 -20.10 -1.88 2.76
N VAL A 211 -21.17 -1.66 3.54
CA VAL A 211 -22.06 -2.73 3.97
C VAL A 211 -23.01 -3.09 2.82
N SER A 212 -23.10 -4.40 2.55
CA SER A 212 -23.96 -5.00 1.54
C SER A 212 -24.59 -6.29 2.09
N ALA A 213 -25.54 -6.87 1.36
CA ALA A 213 -26.12 -8.16 1.71
C ALA A 213 -25.09 -9.32 1.74
N LYS A 214 -23.93 -9.15 1.10
CA LYS A 214 -22.82 -10.11 1.13
C LYS A 214 -21.89 -9.93 2.33
N THR A 215 -22.04 -8.86 3.10
CA THR A 215 -21.22 -8.61 4.28
C THR A 215 -21.59 -9.61 5.37
N SER A 216 -20.61 -10.36 5.85
CA SER A 216 -20.82 -11.38 6.89
C SER A 216 -20.82 -10.79 8.29
N LEU A 217 -20.02 -9.74 8.52
CA LEU A 217 -19.78 -9.20 9.86
C LEU A 217 -19.38 -7.71 9.80
N VAL A 218 -19.90 -6.91 10.72
CA VAL A 218 -19.49 -5.52 10.91
C VAL A 218 -18.84 -5.38 12.28
N VAL A 219 -17.60 -4.86 12.31
CA VAL A 219 -16.92 -4.49 13.56
C VAL A 219 -17.18 -3.01 13.80
N ALA A 220 -17.93 -2.71 14.86
CA ALA A 220 -18.31 -1.37 15.26
C ALA A 220 -17.42 -0.89 16.43
N GLY A 221 -16.64 0.15 16.16
CA GLY A 221 -15.94 0.93 17.17
C GLY A 221 -16.78 2.10 17.68
N GLU A 222 -16.12 3.08 18.31
CA GLU A 222 -16.75 4.32 18.76
C GLU A 222 -17.22 5.16 17.56
N ALA A 223 -18.34 5.87 17.73
CA ALA A 223 -19.00 6.66 16.69
C ALA A 223 -19.17 5.93 15.32
N PRO A 224 -19.84 4.77 15.27
CA PRO A 224 -19.85 3.86 14.12
C PRO A 224 -20.62 4.36 12.88
N GLY A 225 -21.20 5.56 12.91
CA GLY A 225 -21.74 6.29 11.75
C GLY A 225 -22.78 5.52 10.92
N SER A 226 -22.99 5.99 9.68
CA SER A 226 -24.05 5.50 8.77
C SER A 226 -23.90 4.05 8.31
N LYS A 227 -22.73 3.43 8.49
CA LYS A 227 -22.52 2.01 8.15
C LYS A 227 -23.13 1.08 9.20
N LEU A 228 -23.24 1.51 10.46
CA LEU A 228 -23.90 0.73 11.50
C LEU A 228 -25.39 0.58 11.19
N ASP A 229 -26.03 1.70 10.82
CA ASP A 229 -27.46 1.73 10.53
C ASP A 229 -27.77 0.84 9.32
N LYS A 230 -26.97 0.95 8.26
CA LYS A 230 -27.08 0.07 7.10
C LYS A 230 -26.87 -1.42 7.43
N ALA A 231 -26.01 -1.73 8.39
CA ALA A 231 -25.80 -3.11 8.84
C ALA A 231 -27.01 -3.66 9.60
N ARG A 232 -27.66 -2.82 10.42
CA ARG A 232 -28.91 -3.17 11.13
C ARG A 232 -30.04 -3.41 10.14
N GLU A 233 -30.21 -2.52 9.16
CA GLU A 233 -31.22 -2.64 8.10
C GLU A 233 -31.09 -3.94 7.30
N LEU A 234 -29.87 -4.34 6.99
CA LEU A 234 -29.58 -5.54 6.21
C LEU A 234 -29.49 -6.81 7.08
N GLY A 235 -29.71 -6.72 8.39
CA GLY A 235 -29.64 -7.86 9.31
C GLY A 235 -28.24 -8.48 9.43
N VAL A 236 -27.19 -7.73 9.12
CA VAL A 236 -25.80 -8.20 9.17
C VAL A 236 -25.34 -8.28 10.64
N LYS A 237 -24.58 -9.31 10.99
CA LYS A 237 -24.03 -9.48 12.35
C LYS A 237 -23.11 -8.31 12.71
N ILE A 238 -23.35 -7.67 13.85
CA ILE A 238 -22.55 -6.55 14.36
C ILE A 238 -21.83 -7.00 15.64
N ILE A 239 -20.53 -6.76 15.73
CA ILE A 239 -19.72 -7.00 16.93
C ILE A 239 -18.96 -5.74 17.33
N ASN A 240 -18.67 -5.59 18.63
CA ASN A 240 -17.82 -4.53 19.14
C ASN A 240 -16.33 -4.92 19.04
N GLU A 241 -15.44 -3.96 19.33
CA GLU A 241 -13.99 -4.20 19.34
C GLU A 241 -13.56 -5.29 20.32
N LYS A 242 -14.13 -5.36 21.53
CA LYS A 242 -13.75 -6.38 22.53
C LYS A 242 -14.03 -7.79 22.02
N ASP A 243 -15.17 -7.99 21.36
CA ASP A 243 -15.55 -9.27 20.79
C ASP A 243 -14.72 -9.58 19.53
N PHE A 244 -14.38 -8.57 18.74
CA PHE A 244 -13.41 -8.71 17.65
C PHE A 244 -12.07 -9.23 18.17
N LEU A 245 -11.50 -8.62 19.22
CA LEU A 245 -10.24 -9.05 19.83
C LEU A 245 -10.32 -10.46 20.43
N LYS A 246 -11.48 -10.90 20.95
CA LYS A 246 -11.66 -12.29 21.41
C LYS A 246 -11.58 -13.30 20.28
N LEU A 247 -12.15 -12.99 19.10
CA LEU A 247 -12.03 -13.84 17.91
C LEU A 247 -10.59 -13.93 17.40
N LEU A 248 -9.73 -12.96 17.79
CA LEU A 248 -8.32 -12.99 17.48
C LEU A 248 -7.48 -13.89 18.41
N LYS A 249 -8.01 -14.40 19.52
CA LYS A 249 -7.26 -15.34 20.38
C LYS A 249 -7.39 -16.78 19.88
#